data_AF-A0AAW4X2X6-F1
#
_entry.id   AF-A0AAW4X2X6-F1
#
_cell.length_a   1.000
_cell.length_b   1.000
_cell.length_c   1.000
_cell.angle_alpha   90.00
_cell.angle_beta   90.00
_cell.angle_gamma   90.00
#
_symmetry.space_group_name_H-M   'P 1'
#
loop_
_entity.id
_entity.type
_entity.pdbx_description
1 polymer ?
#
loop_
_entity_poly.entity_id
_entity_poly.type
_entity_poly.pdbx_seq_one_letter_code
_entity_poly.pdbx_strand_id
1 'polypeptide(L)' 'CNIYVKSQRAGERVMRSITQFLEKRLKVKVNPDKTKVGSPLRLKFLGFSLGVDHNGAYARPAKQSQQRVKKALKLLTK' A
#
# COMPACT_ATOMS: atom_id res chain seq x y z
N CYS A 1 -2.77 -5.74 2.43
CA CYS A 1 -4.02 -5.60 1.67
C CYS A 1 -4.36 -4.12 1.58
N ASN A 2 -4.93 -3.66 0.47
CA ASN A 2 -5.40 -2.27 0.29
C ASN A 2 -6.92 -2.26 0.26
N ILE A 3 -7.53 -1.26 0.90
CA ILE A 3 -8.98 -1.03 0.85
C ILE A 3 -9.19 0.40 0.35
N TYR A 4 -9.88 0.54 -0.77
CA TYR A 4 -10.13 1.84 -1.39
C TYR A 4 -11.50 2.37 -0.97
N VAL A 5 -11.53 3.64 -0.57
CA VAL A 5 -12.72 4.31 -0.04
C VAL A 5 -12.76 5.74 -0.57
N LYS A 6 -13.97 6.31 -0.65
CA LYS A 6 -14.18 7.67 -1.19
C LYS A 6 -13.61 8.78 -0.31
N SER A 7 -13.59 8.61 1.00
CA SER A 7 -13.17 9.65 1.95
C SER A 7 -12.28 9.11 3.06
N GLN A 8 -11.44 10.00 3.61
CA GLN A 8 -10.57 9.66 4.75
C GLN A 8 -11.38 9.18 5.96
N ARG A 9 -12.48 9.88 6.29
CA ARG A 9 -13.41 9.50 7.37
C ARG A 9 -13.96 8.08 7.19
N ALA A 10 -14.32 7.71 5.95
CA ALA A 10 -14.76 6.35 5.67
C ALA A 10 -13.63 5.33 5.87
N GLY A 11 -12.40 5.68 5.50
CA GLY A 11 -11.21 4.85 5.70
C GLY A 11 -10.90 4.59 7.16
N GLU A 12 -10.94 5.63 7.99
CA GLU A 12 -10.72 5.51 9.44
C GLU A 12 -11.79 4.65 10.11
N ARG A 13 -13.06 4.83 9.72
CA ARG A 13 -14.18 3.99 10.18
C ARG A 13 -13.95 2.52 9.82
N VAL A 14 -13.63 2.24 8.56
CA VAL A 14 -13.41 0.87 8.07
C VAL A 14 -12.18 0.25 8.74
N MET A 15 -11.10 1.01 8.91
CA MET A 15 -9.90 0.55 9.61
C MET A 15 -10.23 0.10 11.03
N ARG A 16 -10.99 0.89 11.79
CA ARG A 16 -11.41 0.53 13.16
C ARG A 16 -12.24 -0.76 13.18
N SER A 17 -13.23 -0.88 12.29
CA SER A 17 -14.10 -2.06 12.22
C SER A 17 -13.33 -3.34 11.86
N ILE A 18 -12.42 -3.26 10.88
CA ILE A 18 -11.63 -4.40 10.42
C ILE A 18 -10.61 -4.81 11.48
N THR A 19 -9.93 -3.86 12.12
CA THR A 19 -9.01 -4.18 13.23
C THR A 19 -9.74 -4.93 14.33
N GLN A 20 -10.93 -4.46 14.74
CA GLN A 20 -11.73 -5.15 15.75
C GLN A 20 -12.14 -6.56 15.31
N PHE A 21 -12.50 -6.75 14.04
CA PHE A 21 -12.85 -8.08 13.51
C PHE A 21 -11.66 -9.03 13.53
N LEU A 22 -10.50 -8.59 13.02
CA LEU A 22 -9.27 -9.39 12.96
C LEU A 22 -8.80 -9.81 14.36
N GLU A 23 -8.81 -8.89 15.31
CA GLU A 23 -8.33 -9.16 16.67
C GLU A 23 -9.32 -10.00 17.48
N LYS A 24 -10.63 -9.71 17.42
CA LYS A 24 -11.62 -10.41 18.26
C LYS A 24 -12.07 -11.75 17.70
N ARG A 25 -12.27 -11.85 16.38
CA ARG A 25 -12.81 -13.07 15.74
C ARG A 25 -11.71 -14.02 15.30
N LEU A 26 -10.68 -13.47 14.65
CA LEU A 26 -9.61 -14.27 14.04
C LEU A 26 -8.36 -14.36 14.93
N LYS A 27 -8.31 -13.60 16.03
CA LYS A 27 -7.18 -13.55 16.98
C LYS A 27 -5.85 -13.17 16.31
N VAL A 28 -5.90 -12.33 15.28
CA VAL A 28 -4.71 -11.83 14.55
C VAL A 28 -4.38 -10.43 15.06
N LYS A 29 -3.12 -10.21 15.48
CA LYS A 29 -2.64 -8.89 15.89
C LYS A 29 -2.34 -8.02 14.66
N VAL A 30 -2.97 -6.86 14.58
CA VAL A 30 -2.68 -5.88 13.52
C VAL A 30 -1.39 -5.13 13.87
N ASN A 31 -0.58 -4.82 12.85
CA ASN A 31 0.61 -3.99 13.01
C ASN A 31 0.25 -2.51 12.77
N PRO A 32 0.21 -1.65 13.81
CA PRO A 32 -0.19 -0.25 13.66
C PRO A 32 0.85 0.57 12.87
N ASP A 33 2.14 0.27 12.97
CA ASP A 33 3.21 1.02 12.28
C ASP A 33 3.11 0.88 10.76
N LYS A 34 2.62 -0.28 10.30
CA LYS A 34 2.42 -0.57 8.87
C LYS A 34 1.02 -0.17 8.38
N THR A 35 0.05 -0.07 9.27
CA THR A 35 -1.35 0.16 8.92
C THR A 35 -1.63 1.66 8.92
N LYS A 36 -2.08 2.19 7.77
CA LYS A 36 -2.42 3.61 7.66
C LYS A 36 -3.53 3.87 6.68
N VAL A 37 -4.38 4.84 7.01
CA VAL A 37 -5.28 5.49 6.07
C VAL A 37 -4.51 6.61 5.39
N GLY A 38 -4.50 6.64 4.06
CA GLY A 38 -3.77 7.65 3.33
C GLY A 38 -4.03 7.60 1.83
N SER A 39 -3.46 8.58 1.13
CA SER A 39 -3.64 8.69 -0.32
C SER A 39 -3.01 7.50 -1.05
N PRO A 40 -3.74 6.83 -1.96
CA PRO A 40 -3.23 5.70 -2.74
C PRO A 40 -2.01 6.06 -3.60
N LEU A 41 -1.86 7.34 -3.96
CA LEU A 41 -0.74 7.86 -4.74
C LEU A 41 0.60 7.82 -3.99
N ARG A 42 0.55 7.87 -2.66
CA ARG A 42 1.75 7.88 -1.79
C ARG A 42 2.02 6.52 -1.16
N LEU A 43 1.03 5.65 -1.11
CA LEU A 43 1.13 4.32 -0.52
C LEU A 43 1.77 3.34 -1.49
N LYS A 44 2.65 2.48 -0.96
CA LYS A 44 3.28 1.40 -1.72
C LYS A 44 2.58 0.08 -1.40
N PHE A 45 2.27 -0.70 -2.43
CA PHE A 45 1.72 -2.05 -2.33
C PHE A 45 2.35 -2.95 -3.39
N LEU A 46 2.88 -4.11 -2.95
CA LEU A 46 3.54 -5.11 -3.81
C LEU A 46 4.61 -4.54 -4.77
N GLY A 47 5.31 -3.48 -4.33
CA GLY A 47 6.36 -2.85 -5.12
C GLY A 47 5.90 -1.77 -6.11
N PHE A 48 4.61 -1.43 -6.10
CA PHE A 48 4.02 -0.35 -6.90
C PHE A 48 3.33 0.69 -5.99
N SER A 49 3.08 1.87 -6.53
CA SER A 49 2.18 2.89 -6.01
C SER A 49 1.20 3.25 -7.12
N LEU A 50 0.03 3.81 -6.79
CA LEU A 50 -0.87 4.28 -7.84
C LEU A 50 -0.36 5.64 -8.38
N GLY A 51 -0.49 5.83 -9.69
CA GLY A 51 -0.37 7.11 -10.37
C GLY A 51 -1.72 7.48 -10.97
N VAL A 52 -1.96 8.77 -11.18
CA VAL A 52 -3.12 9.26 -11.93
C VAL A 52 -2.61 10.19 -13.02
N ASP A 53 -3.11 9.98 -14.24
CA ASP A 53 -2.94 10.86 -15.39
C ASP A 53 -4.31 11.25 -15.97
N HIS A 54 -4.30 11.89 -17.14
CA HIS A 54 -5.51 12.30 -17.86
C HIS A 54 -6.36 11.10 -18.36
N ASN A 55 -5.75 9.92 -18.51
CA ASN A 55 -6.39 8.69 -18.98
C ASN A 55 -6.81 7.76 -17.83
N GLY A 56 -6.54 8.14 -16.57
CA GLY A 56 -7.00 7.45 -15.38
C GLY A 56 -5.89 7.01 -14.44
N ALA A 57 -6.15 5.95 -13.67
CA ALA A 57 -5.21 5.43 -12.69
C ALA A 57 -4.32 4.34 -13.29
N TYR A 58 -3.00 4.42 -13.04
CA TYR A 58 -2.02 3.44 -13.52
C TYR A 58 -1.10 2.95 -12.39
N ALA A 59 -0.49 1.79 -12.58
CA ALA A 59 0.48 1.22 -11.65
C ALA A 59 1.87 1.84 -11.86
N ARG A 60 2.33 2.65 -10.92
CA ARG A 60 3.66 3.26 -10.93
C ARG A 60 4.64 2.40 -10.11
N PRO A 61 5.80 2.00 -10.65
CA PRO A 61 6.80 1.26 -9.87
C PRO A 61 7.33 2.10 -8.69
N ALA A 62 7.30 1.53 -7.47
CA ALA A 62 7.81 2.22 -6.29
C ALA A 62 9.34 2.40 -6.38
N LYS A 63 9.85 3.52 -5.83
CA LYS A 63 11.29 3.85 -5.85
C LYS A 63 12.16 2.69 -5.35
N GLN A 64 11.74 2.02 -4.28
CA GLN A 64 12.45 0.87 -3.71
C GLN A 64 12.52 -0.33 -4.66
N SER A 65 11.48 -0.58 -5.46
CA SER A 65 11.50 -1.66 -6.46
C SER A 65 12.45 -1.32 -7.61
N GLN A 66 12.41 -0.07 -8.10
CA GLN A 66 13.33 0.39 -9.14
C GLN A 66 14.80 0.28 -8.70
N GLN A 67 15.11 0.65 -7.45
CA GLN A 67 16.45 0.53 -6.89
C GLN A 67 16.91 -0.93 -6.80
N ARG A 68 16.03 -1.85 -6.42
CA ARG A 68 16.33 -3.30 -6.37
C ARG A 68 16.69 -3.84 -7.75
N VAL A 69 15.92 -3.50 -8.77
CA VAL A 69 16.21 -3.91 -10.16
C VAL A 69 17.55 -3.32 -10.63
N LYS A 70 17.78 -2.02 -10.42
CA LYS A 70 19.07 -1.39 -10.77
C LYS A 70 20.26 -2.05 -10.07
N LYS A 71 20.11 -2.43 -8.80
CA LYS A 71 21.16 -3.14 -8.05
C LYS A 71 21.41 -4.54 -8.61
N ALA A 72 20.36 -5.28 -8.95
CA ALA A 72 20.49 -6.61 -9.55
C ALA A 72 21.19 -6.55 -10.91
N LEU A 73 20.81 -5.60 -11.78
CA LEU A 73 21.46 -5.40 -13.08
C LEU A 73 22.97 -5.09 -12.92
N LYS A 74 23.34 -4.24 -11.96
CA LYS A 74 24.75 -3.94 -11.67
C LYS A 74 25.58 -5.16 -11.22
N LEU A 75 24.95 -6.16 -10.62
CA LEU A 75 25.63 -7.40 -10.23
C LEU A 75 25.77 -8.38 -11.40
N LEU A 76 24.80 -8.39 -12.32
CA LEU A 76 24.78 -9.29 -13.48
C LEU A 76 25.65 -8.81 -14.64
N THR A 77 25.81 -7.49 -14.79
CA THR A 77 26.64 -6.88 -15.86
C THR A 77 28.09 -6.65 -15.40
N LYS A 78 28.47 -7.15 -14.22
CA LYS A 78 29.83 -7.07 -13.69
C LYS A 78 30.63 -8.30 -14.05
#